data_AF-A0A955SU71-F1
#
_entry.id   AF-A0A955SU71-F1
#
_cell.length_a   1.000
_cell.length_b   1.000
_cell.length_c   1.000
_cell.angle_alpha   90.00
_cell.angle_beta   90.00
_cell.angle_gamma   90.00
#
_symmetry.space_group_name_H-M   'P 1'
#
loop_
_entity.id
_entity.type
_entity.pdbx_description
1 polymer ?
#
loop_
_entity_poly.entity_id
_entity_poly.type
_entity_poly.pdbx_seq_one_letter_code
_entity_poly.pdbx_strand_id
1 'polypeptide(L)' 'AGEDREFTTAEAKLDGNEILVSSPKVSEPVAVRYAWSANPNLVLTNEAGLPAYPFRTDHWPLTTKGQYIVKDNDPAN' A
#
# COMPACT_ATOMS: atom_id res chain seq x y z
N ALA A 1 -7.88 0.28 -4.49
CA ALA A 1 -7.88 -0.06 -5.93
C ALA A 1 -9.01 -1.03 -6.19
N GLY A 2 -9.62 -0.98 -7.37
CA GLY A 2 -10.52 -2.02 -7.86
C GLY A 2 -9.72 -3.11 -8.60
N GLU A 3 -10.43 -3.90 -9.41
CA GLU A 3 -9.82 -4.90 -10.30
C GLU A 3 -8.83 -4.30 -11.31
N ASP A 4 -8.98 -3.01 -11.62
CA ASP A 4 -8.08 -2.20 -12.45
C ASP A 4 -6.67 -2.04 -11.86
N ARG A 5 -6.49 -2.35 -10.57
CA ARG A 5 -5.24 -2.22 -9.82
C ARG A 5 -4.73 -0.78 -9.71
N GLU A 6 -5.58 0.20 -10.01
CA GLU A 6 -5.24 1.61 -9.87
C GLU A 6 -5.52 2.10 -8.45
N PHE A 7 -4.47 2.59 -7.80
CA PHE A 7 -4.57 3.10 -6.42
C PHE A 7 -4.91 4.59 -6.43
N THR A 8 -5.90 4.96 -5.63
CA THR A 8 -6.32 6.34 -5.39
C THR A 8 -6.40 6.60 -3.88
N THR A 9 -6.44 7.87 -3.50
CA THR A 9 -6.75 8.30 -2.14
C THR A 9 -8.11 7.75 -1.70
N ALA A 10 -8.15 7.29 -0.45
CA ALA A 10 -9.32 6.78 0.22
C ALA A 10 -9.47 7.46 1.59
N GLU A 11 -10.71 7.56 2.05
CA GLU A 11 -11.03 7.92 3.43
C GLU A 11 -11.04 6.65 4.28
N ALA A 12 -10.62 6.78 5.54
CA ALA A 12 -10.59 5.68 6.49
C ALA A 12 -11.31 6.10 7.78
N LYS A 13 -12.15 5.20 8.32
CA LYS A 13 -12.88 5.40 9.57
C LYS A 13 -12.78 4.15 10.43
N LEU A 14 -12.57 4.33 11.74
CA LEU A 14 -12.65 3.25 12.71
C LEU A 14 -14.13 2.93 13.01
N ASP A 15 -14.49 1.65 12.89
CA ASP A 15 -15.79 1.11 13.26
C ASP A 15 -15.58 -0.09 14.19
N GLY A 16 -15.64 0.16 15.50
CA GLY A 16 -15.26 -0.83 16.51
C GLY A 16 -13.79 -1.24 16.39
N ASN A 17 -13.56 -2.50 16.01
CA ASN A 17 -12.22 -3.08 15.80
C ASN A 17 -11.84 -3.19 14.32
N GLU A 18 -12.62 -2.58 13.43
CA GLU A 18 -12.41 -2.62 11.98
C GLU A 18 -12.12 -1.22 11.44
N ILE A 19 -11.35 -1.17 10.34
CA ILE A 19 -11.11 0.07 9.60
C ILE A 19 -11.88 -0.01 8.30
N LEU A 20 -12.92 0.81 8.19
CA LEU A 20 -13.67 0.98 6.96
C LEU A 20 -12.93 1.94 6.04
N VAL A 21 -12.67 1.50 4.81
CA VAL A 21 -11.94 2.27 3.80
C VAL A 21 -12.83 2.44 2.58
N SER A 22 -13.00 3.67 2.11
CA SER A 22 -13.83 3.99 0.96
C SER A 22 -13.23 5.09 0.08
N SER A 23 -13.59 5.10 -1.20
CA SER A 23 -13.23 6.17 -2.13
C SER A 23 -14.36 6.33 -3.15
N PRO A 24 -14.82 7.55 -3.46
CA PRO A 24 -15.84 7.76 -4.49
C PRO A 24 -15.37 7.37 -5.89
N LYS A 25 -14.05 7.19 -6.07
CA LYS A 25 -13.44 6.80 -7.34
C LYS A 25 -13.35 5.27 -7.51
N VAL A 26 -13.66 4.48 -6.48
CA VAL A 26 -13.56 3.01 -6.52
C VAL A 26 -14.84 2.44 -5.93
N SER A 27 -15.76 2.01 -6.80
CA SER A 27 -17.04 1.44 -6.39
C SER A 27 -16.90 0.08 -5.71
N GLU A 28 -15.98 -0.75 -6.20
CA GLU A 28 -15.74 -2.12 -5.72
C GLU A 28 -14.26 -2.28 -5.35
N PRO A 29 -13.86 -1.88 -4.12
CA PRO A 29 -12.47 -1.99 -3.70
C PRO A 29 -12.10 -3.46 -3.42
N VAL A 30 -11.02 -3.93 -4.04
CA VAL A 30 -10.47 -5.29 -3.83
C VAL A 30 -9.11 -5.27 -3.14
N ALA A 31 -8.47 -4.11 -3.08
CA ALA A 31 -7.11 -3.95 -2.56
C ALA A 31 -6.91 -2.60 -1.84
N VAL A 32 -6.23 -2.66 -0.70
CA VAL A 32 -5.83 -1.51 0.13
C VAL A 32 -4.33 -1.58 0.39
N ARG A 33 -3.71 -0.40 0.42
CA ARG A 33 -2.30 -0.22 0.82
C ARG A 33 -2.21 0.90 1.84
N TYR A 34 -1.47 0.67 2.91
CA TYR A 34 -1.21 1.62 3.97
C TYR A 34 0.26 2.03 3.98
N ALA A 35 0.54 3.31 4.25
CA ALA A 35 1.87 3.91 4.26
C ALA A 35 2.70 3.65 2.97
N TRP A 36 2.03 3.61 1.81
CA TRP A 36 2.68 3.44 0.50
C TRP A 36 3.21 4.76 -0.11
N SER A 37 2.88 5.88 0.52
CA SER A 37 3.39 7.20 0.21
C SER A 37 3.76 7.88 1.53
N ALA A 38 4.75 8.77 1.49
CA ALA A 38 5.16 9.56 2.65
C ALA A 38 4.06 10.55 3.03
N ASN A 39 3.17 10.15 3.93
CA ASN A 39 2.09 10.98 4.44
C ASN A 39 2.15 11.02 5.98
N PRO A 40 2.85 12.00 6.58
CA PRO A 40 3.11 12.03 8.02
C PRO A 40 1.84 12.22 8.87
N ASN A 41 0.73 12.65 8.26
CA ASN A 41 -0.53 12.91 8.97
C ASN A 41 -1.41 11.65 9.13
N LEU A 42 -1.01 10.51 8.55
CA LEU A 42 -1.79 9.28 8.52
C LEU A 42 -0.98 8.14 9.14
N VAL A 43 -0.89 8.15 10.47
CA VAL A 43 -0.28 7.07 11.26
C VAL A 43 -1.38 6.27 11.96
N LEU A 44 -1.57 5.02 11.54
CA LEU A 44 -2.39 4.05 12.24
C LEU A 44 -1.65 3.56 13.47
N THR A 45 -2.23 3.74 14.65
CA THR A 45 -1.70 3.26 15.92
C THR A 45 -2.69 2.32 16.61
N ASN A 46 -2.17 1.39 17.42
CA ASN A 46 -2.99 0.56 18.31
C ASN A 46 -3.28 1.28 19.64
N GLU A 47 -4.03 0.63 20.53
CA GLU A 47 -4.38 1.18 21.86
C GLU A 47 -3.16 1.46 22.75
N ALA A 48 -2.03 0.79 22.51
CA ALA A 48 -0.76 1.05 23.20
C ALA A 48 0.02 2.24 22.61
N GLY A 49 -0.49 2.88 21.56
CA GLY A 49 0.17 3.99 20.86
C GLY A 49 1.28 3.56 19.90
N LEU A 50 1.42 2.26 19.62
CA LEU A 50 2.43 1.76 18.70
C LEU A 50 1.94 1.86 17.24
N PRO A 51 2.77 2.37 16.32
CA PRO A 51 2.39 2.49 14.92
C PRO A 51 2.36 1.12 14.22
N ALA A 52 1.40 0.94 13.33
CA ALA A 52 1.38 -0.19 12.42
C ALA A 52 2.50 -0.06 11.37
N TYR A 53 3.11 -1.20 11.01
CA TYR A 53 4.00 -1.26 9.84
C TYR A 53 3.22 -1.02 8.55
N PRO A 54 3.87 -0.50 7.48
CA PRO A 54 3.28 -0.46 6.14
C PRO A 54 2.82 -1.86 5.71
N PHE A 55 1.65 -1.94 5.08
CA PHE A 55 1.10 -3.22 4.61
C PHE A 55 0.27 -3.05 3.32
N ARG A 56 0.00 -4.19 2.67
CA ARG A 56 -0.90 -4.31 1.52
C ARG A 56 -1.78 -5.54 1.69
N THR A 57 -3.01 -5.50 1.18
CA THR A 57 -3.94 -6.65 1.22
C THR A 57 -3.92 -7.46 -0.07
N ASP A 58 -3.28 -6.95 -1.12
CA ASP A 58 -3.26 -7.55 -2.44
C ASP A 58 -2.04 -8.47 -2.64
N HIS A 59 -2.19 -9.50 -3.48
CA HIS A 59 -1.15 -10.49 -3.78
C HIS A 59 -0.47 -10.26 -5.14
N TRP A 60 -0.65 -9.08 -5.75
CA TRP A 60 -0.12 -8.83 -7.09
C TRP A 60 1.41 -8.78 -7.09
N PRO A 61 2.08 -9.22 -8.17
CA PRO A 61 3.53 -9.10 -8.30
C PRO A 61 4.00 -7.65 -8.07
N LEU A 62 5.07 -7.50 -7.30
CA LEU A 62 5.79 -6.23 -7.25
C LEU A 62 6.46 -5.97 -8.59
N THR A 63 6.60 -4.71 -8.97
CA THR A 63 7.28 -4.32 -10.22
C THR A 63 8.71 -4.85 -10.30
N THR A 64 9.38 -4.98 -9.15
CA THR A 64 10.74 -5.52 -9.04
C THR A 64 10.82 -7.05 -8.96
N LYS A 65 9.68 -7.76 -8.89
CA LYS A 65 9.69 -9.22 -8.72
C LYS A 65 10.34 -9.89 -9.93
N GLY A 66 11.50 -10.52 -9.71
CA GLY A 66 12.27 -11.17 -10.78
C GLY A 66 13.04 -10.20 -11.69
N GLN A 67 13.04 -8.90 -11.40
CA GLN A 67 13.90 -7.93 -12.07
C GLN A 67 15.22 -7.83 -11.31
N TYR A 68 16.22 -8.56 -11.79
CA TYR A 68 17.58 -8.41 -11.30
C TYR A 68 18.31 -7.44 -12.23
N ILE A 69 18.83 -6.34 -11.68
CA ILE A 69 19.79 -5.51 -12.41
C ILE A 69 21.08 -6.33 -12.49
N VAL A 70 21.35 -6.95 -13.63
CA VAL A 70 22.68 -7.50 -13.92
C VAL A 70 23.60 -6.31 -14.12
N LYS A 71 24.45 -6.01 -13.13
CA LYS A 71 25.51 -4.99 -13.26
C LYS A 71 26.74 -5.57 -13.98
N ASP A 72 26.53 -6.29 -15.08
CA ASP A 72 27.63 -6.82 -15.88
C ASP A 72 27.59 -6.13 -17.24
N ASN A 73 28.30 -5.00 -17.32
CA ASN A 73 29.02 -4.49 -18.48
C ASN A 73 29.68 -3.16 -18.09
N ASP A 74 30.51 -3.19 -17.05
CA ASP A 74 31.60 -2.22 -16.93
C ASP A 74 32.78 -2.79 -17.72
N PRO A 75 33.18 -2.19 -18.86
CA PRO A 75 34.32 -2.67 -19.65
C PRO A 75 35.69 -2.36 -19.01
N ALA A 76 35.77 -1.98 -17.73
CA ALA A 76 37.00 -1.52 -17.07
C ALA A 76 37.62 -2.46 -16.03
N ASN A 77 37.42 -3.79 -16.11
CA ASN A 77 38.21 -4.75 -15.34
C ASN A 77 38.81 -5.85 -16.23
#